data_AF-A0A1F5HQB7-F1
#
_entry.id   AF-A0A1F5HQB7-F1
#
_cell.length_a   1.000
_cell.length_b   1.000
_cell.length_c   1.000
_cell.angle_alpha   90.00
_cell.angle_beta   90.00
_cell.angle_gamma   90.00
#
_symmetry.space_group_name_H-M   'P 1'
#
loop_
_entity.id
_entity.type
_entity.pdbx_description
1 polymer ?
#
loop_
_entity_poly.entity_id
_entity_poly.type
_entity_poly.pdbx_seq_one_letter_code
_entity_poly.pdbx_strand_id
1 'polypeptide(L)'
;MPKLTTKRGFTLIELLVVVAILGILVTISIAAFGGAQQKGRDSRRKSDLDALKKALELAKGDSTSSAYYPGCTTASPCLLPTIALLPALETTYIKKVPQDPSGGGSCTLGLAYCYDSLVTRGGATCTTSYCAGAYNLTACLENSTEPVGGNVTLVASTRCASTKLYTVTEP
;
A
#
# COMPACT_ATOMS: atom_id res chain seq x y z
N MET A 1 20.93 -67.47 -4.97
CA MET A 1 19.81 -67.24 -5.91
C MET A 1 19.29 -65.81 -5.72
N PRO A 2 19.35 -64.94 -6.72
CA PRO A 2 18.85 -63.56 -6.60
C PRO A 2 17.33 -63.55 -6.74
N LYS A 3 16.63 -62.97 -5.75
CA LYS A 3 15.17 -62.71 -5.83
C LYS A 3 14.93 -61.61 -6.86
N LEU A 4 14.26 -61.93 -7.97
CA LEU A 4 13.74 -60.94 -8.92
C LEU A 4 12.55 -60.22 -8.26
N THR A 5 12.77 -58.98 -7.83
CA THR A 5 11.70 -58.12 -7.30
C THR A 5 10.86 -57.56 -8.44
N THR A 6 9.59 -57.96 -8.51
CA THR A 6 8.61 -57.45 -9.47
C THR A 6 8.35 -55.96 -9.21
N LYS A 7 8.79 -55.09 -10.13
CA LYS A 7 8.44 -53.67 -10.08
C LYS A 7 6.98 -53.49 -10.49
N ARG A 8 6.12 -53.03 -9.58
CA ARG A 8 4.75 -52.63 -9.90
C ARG A 8 4.81 -51.28 -10.62
N GLY A 9 4.29 -51.24 -11.85
CA GLY A 9 4.11 -50.00 -12.61
C GLY A 9 2.72 -49.40 -12.36
N PHE A 10 2.60 -48.08 -12.49
CA PHE A 10 1.31 -47.39 -12.47
C PHE A 10 0.49 -47.75 -13.71
N THR A 11 -0.82 -47.87 -13.55
CA THR A 11 -1.74 -48.06 -14.68
C THR A 11 -2.01 -46.73 -15.38
N LEU A 12 -2.30 -46.76 -16.68
CA LEU A 12 -2.67 -45.56 -17.45
C LEU A 12 -3.92 -44.88 -16.89
N ILE A 13 -4.86 -45.67 -16.36
CA ILE A 13 -6.09 -45.15 -15.76
C ILE A 13 -5.83 -44.44 -14.43
N GLU A 14 -4.90 -44.92 -13.60
CA GLU A 14 -4.49 -44.22 -12.37
C GLU A 14 -3.91 -42.85 -12.69
N LEU A 15 -3.03 -42.77 -13.69
CA LEU A 15 -2.45 -41.48 -14.08
C LEU A 15 -3.53 -40.54 -14.64
N LEU A 16 -4.47 -41.06 -15.43
CA LEU A 16 -5.56 -40.29 -16.03
C LEU A 16 -6.50 -39.69 -14.99
N VAL A 17 -6.88 -40.45 -13.96
CA VAL A 17 -7.74 -39.95 -12.87
C VAL A 17 -7.01 -38.88 -12.05
N VAL A 18 -5.71 -39.05 -11.80
CA VAL A 18 -4.92 -38.05 -11.04
C VAL A 18 -4.86 -36.72 -11.76
N VAL A 19 -4.54 -36.70 -13.06
CA VAL A 19 -4.50 -35.43 -13.81
C VAL A 19 -5.87 -34.79 -13.96
N ALA A 20 -6.95 -35.60 -14.02
CA ALA A 20 -8.31 -35.09 -14.01
C ALA A 20 -8.65 -34.37 -12.69
N ILE A 21 -8.30 -34.96 -11.55
CA ILE A 21 -8.52 -34.33 -10.23
C ILE A 21 -7.64 -33.08 -10.07
N LEU A 22 -6.37 -33.15 -10.47
CA LEU A 22 -5.46 -31.99 -10.44
C LEU A 22 -6.01 -30.83 -11.28
N GLY A 23 -6.58 -31.10 -12.45
CA GLY A 23 -7.22 -30.07 -13.28
C GLY A 23 -8.36 -29.34 -12.55
N ILE A 24 -9.21 -30.07 -11.83
CA ILE A 24 -10.33 -29.49 -11.06
C ILE A 24 -9.79 -28.65 -9.90
N LEU A 25 -8.79 -29.14 -9.16
CA LEU A 25 -8.23 -28.41 -8.03
C LEU A 25 -7.54 -27.11 -8.44
N VAL A 26 -6.83 -27.11 -9.58
CA VAL A 26 -6.11 -25.93 -10.07
C VAL A 26 -7.08 -24.79 -10.42
N THR A 27 -8.20 -25.09 -11.06
CA THR A 27 -9.16 -24.03 -11.49
C THR A 27 -9.78 -23.29 -10.30
N ILE A 28 -10.18 -24.02 -9.26
CA ILE A 28 -10.72 -23.43 -8.02
C ILE A 28 -9.64 -22.62 -7.28
N SER A 29 -8.41 -23.15 -7.21
CA SER A 29 -7.31 -22.51 -6.48
C SER A 29 -6.93 -21.13 -7.05
N ILE A 30 -6.94 -20.98 -8.39
CA ILE A 30 -6.57 -19.71 -9.04
C ILE A 30 -7.57 -18.60 -8.69
N ALA A 31 -8.87 -18.90 -8.69
CA ALA A 31 -9.91 -17.91 -8.39
C ALA A 31 -9.81 -17.38 -6.94
N ALA A 32 -9.50 -18.24 -5.97
CA ALA A 32 -9.33 -17.85 -4.57
C ALA A 32 -8.05 -17.04 -4.32
N PHE A 33 -6.98 -17.31 -5.08
CA PHE A 33 -5.67 -16.69 -4.89
C PHE A 33 -5.65 -15.19 -5.23
N GLY A 34 -6.38 -14.76 -6.27
CA GLY A 34 -6.42 -13.36 -6.70
C GLY A 34 -6.95 -12.41 -5.62
N GLY A 35 -8.08 -12.76 -4.98
CA GLY A 35 -8.67 -11.94 -3.92
C GLY A 35 -7.84 -11.91 -2.64
N ALA A 36 -7.15 -13.01 -2.31
CA ALA A 36 -6.24 -13.06 -1.17
C ALA A 36 -5.02 -12.16 -1.36
N GLN A 37 -4.44 -12.13 -2.57
CA GLN A 37 -3.34 -11.23 -2.90
C GLN A 37 -3.74 -9.75 -2.81
N GLN A 38 -4.93 -9.39 -3.30
CA GLN A 38 -5.45 -8.01 -3.20
C GLN A 38 -5.56 -7.55 -1.73
N LYS A 39 -6.16 -8.36 -0.87
CA LYS A 39 -6.26 -8.09 0.57
C LYS A 39 -4.88 -7.98 1.24
N GLY A 40 -3.93 -8.82 0.84
CA GLY A 40 -2.55 -8.75 1.32
C GLY A 40 -1.87 -7.43 0.94
N ARG A 41 -2.07 -6.95 -0.30
CA ARG A 41 -1.56 -5.65 -0.75
C ARG A 41 -2.24 -4.49 -0.02
N ASP A 42 -3.56 -4.53 0.16
CA ASP A 42 -4.30 -3.50 0.89
C ASP A 42 -3.89 -3.41 2.37
N SER A 43 -3.70 -4.56 3.03
CA SER A 43 -3.16 -4.61 4.40
C SER A 43 -1.75 -4.01 4.47
N ARG A 44 -0.90 -4.30 3.48
CA ARG A 44 0.43 -3.69 3.39
C ARG A 44 0.37 -2.18 3.20
N ARG A 45 -0.48 -1.67 2.29
CA ARG A 45 -0.67 -0.22 2.10
C ARG A 45 -1.05 0.49 3.40
N LYS A 46 -1.98 -0.08 4.17
CA LYS A 46 -2.40 0.48 5.47
C LYS A 46 -1.23 0.53 6.45
N SER A 47 -0.50 -0.58 6.59
CA SER A 47 0.69 -0.65 7.46
C SER A 47 1.80 0.32 7.04
N ASP A 48 1.98 0.51 5.73
CA ASP A 48 2.98 1.42 5.17
C ASP A 48 2.62 2.88 5.48
N LEU A 49 1.35 3.26 5.37
CA LEU A 49 0.87 4.58 5.78
C LEU A 49 0.97 4.81 7.29
N ASP A 50 0.71 3.80 8.11
CA ASP A 50 0.90 3.89 9.57
C ASP A 50 2.38 4.08 9.94
N ALA A 51 3.30 3.42 9.23
CA ALA A 51 4.73 3.61 9.41
C ALA A 51 5.17 5.03 9.03
N LEU A 52 4.64 5.55 7.92
CA LEU A 52 4.88 6.93 7.47
C LEU A 52 4.34 7.96 8.46
N LYS A 53 3.12 7.76 8.96
CA LYS A 53 2.54 8.58 10.04
C LYS A 53 3.49 8.65 11.22
N LYS A 54 3.92 7.50 11.75
CA LYS A 54 4.85 7.45 12.90
C LYS A 54 6.15 8.21 12.62
N ALA A 55 6.71 8.04 11.43
CA ALA A 55 7.94 8.74 11.04
C ALA A 55 7.74 10.27 11.01
N LEU A 56 6.62 10.75 10.48
CA LEU A 56 6.27 12.17 10.45
C LEU A 56 6.03 12.75 11.85
N GLU A 57 5.35 12.01 12.73
CA GLU A 57 5.12 12.45 14.12
C GLU A 57 6.42 12.48 14.94
N LEU A 58 7.34 11.54 14.73
CA LEU A 58 8.65 11.57 15.37
C LEU A 58 9.48 12.76 14.87
N ALA A 59 9.49 13.00 13.55
CA ALA A 59 10.18 14.14 12.96
C ALA A 59 9.62 15.49 13.47
N LYS A 60 8.30 15.58 13.68
CA LYS A 60 7.66 16.73 14.37
C LYS A 60 8.22 16.93 15.77
N GLY A 61 8.28 15.86 16.57
CA GLY A 61 8.73 15.90 17.96
C GLY A 61 10.17 16.39 18.14
N ASP A 62 11.05 16.10 17.19
CA ASP A 62 12.45 16.54 17.20
C ASP A 62 12.66 17.96 16.63
N SER A 63 11.66 18.48 15.90
CA SER A 63 11.75 19.83 15.32
C SER A 63 11.47 20.91 16.37
N THR A 64 12.30 21.95 16.40
CA THR A 64 12.07 23.14 17.26
C THR A 64 11.21 24.21 16.58
N SER A 65 10.85 23.99 15.31
CA SER A 65 10.14 24.95 14.47
C SER A 65 8.63 24.73 14.49
N SER A 66 7.86 25.80 14.45
CA SER A 66 6.40 25.72 14.36
C SER A 66 5.91 25.14 13.03
N ALA A 67 6.73 25.24 11.97
CA ALA A 67 6.52 24.60 10.68
C ALA A 67 7.46 23.40 10.55
N TYR A 68 6.90 22.20 10.56
CA TYR A 68 7.65 20.97 10.79
C TYR A 68 7.30 19.87 9.78
N TYR A 69 6.06 19.85 9.28
CA TYR A 69 5.70 18.92 8.22
C TYR A 69 6.28 19.40 6.89
N PRO A 70 6.83 18.49 6.05
CA PRO A 70 7.27 18.83 4.71
C PRO A 70 6.13 19.43 3.90
N GLY A 71 6.36 20.53 3.21
CA GLY A 71 5.37 21.04 2.28
C GLY A 71 5.46 20.45 0.88
N CYS A 72 4.36 20.56 0.13
CA CYS A 72 4.29 20.15 -1.26
C CYS A 72 4.59 21.31 -2.21
N THR A 73 5.86 21.50 -2.54
CA THR A 73 6.34 22.68 -3.29
C THR A 73 6.20 22.56 -4.82
N THR A 74 6.13 21.34 -5.37
CA THR A 74 6.15 21.09 -6.82
C THR A 74 4.83 20.58 -7.39
N ALA A 75 4.08 19.79 -6.61
CA ALA A 75 2.75 19.30 -6.98
C ALA A 75 1.97 18.87 -5.73
N SER A 76 0.68 19.19 -5.66
CA SER A 76 -0.23 18.72 -4.61
C SER A 76 -1.33 17.81 -5.20
N PRO A 77 -1.56 16.60 -4.64
CA PRO A 77 -0.76 15.96 -3.59
C PRO A 77 0.60 15.49 -4.13
N CYS A 78 1.61 15.49 -3.27
CA CYS A 78 2.93 15.00 -3.60
C CYS A 78 2.98 13.49 -3.73
N LEU A 79 3.87 13.03 -4.61
CA LEU A 79 4.27 11.63 -4.70
C LEU A 79 5.32 11.30 -3.64
N LEU A 80 5.08 10.27 -2.83
CA LEU A 80 6.14 9.59 -2.08
C LEU A 80 6.79 8.55 -3.02
N PRO A 81 8.13 8.51 -3.18
CA PRO A 81 9.18 9.07 -2.34
C PRO A 81 9.85 10.33 -2.92
N THR A 82 9.11 11.33 -3.41
CA THR A 82 9.70 12.53 -4.07
C THR A 82 9.54 13.85 -3.29
N ILE A 83 9.08 13.81 -2.03
CA ILE A 83 8.97 15.02 -1.20
C ILE A 83 10.34 15.55 -0.76
N ALA A 84 10.46 16.88 -0.60
CA ALA A 84 11.74 17.57 -0.38
C ALA A 84 12.51 17.15 0.88
N LEU A 85 11.86 16.52 1.86
CA LEU A 85 12.47 16.06 3.12
C LEU A 85 12.75 14.56 3.20
N LEU A 86 12.51 13.78 2.14
CA LEU A 86 12.86 12.36 2.16
C LEU A 86 14.28 12.06 2.62
N PRO A 87 15.31 12.84 2.25
CA PRO A 87 16.66 12.54 2.70
C PRO A 87 16.78 12.59 4.23
N ALA A 88 16.09 13.52 4.90
CA ALA A 88 16.13 13.64 6.37
C ALA A 88 15.20 12.62 7.07
N LEU A 89 14.09 12.26 6.41
CA LEU A 89 13.15 11.27 6.94
C LEU A 89 13.72 9.84 6.83
N GLU A 90 14.36 9.50 5.70
CA GLU A 90 14.93 8.18 5.42
C GLU A 90 16.19 7.85 6.24
N THR A 91 16.93 8.87 6.70
CA THR A 91 18.15 8.62 7.49
C THR A 91 17.87 8.42 8.96
N THR A 92 16.76 8.97 9.48
CA THR A 92 16.54 9.12 10.92
C THR A 92 15.24 8.47 11.41
N TYR A 93 14.14 8.61 10.67
CA TYR A 93 12.79 8.27 11.17
C TYR A 93 12.15 7.08 10.46
N ILE A 94 12.62 6.72 9.27
CA ILE A 94 12.15 5.53 8.54
C ILE A 94 13.28 4.92 7.72
N LYS A 95 13.49 3.60 7.77
CA LYS A 95 14.64 2.96 7.09
C LYS A 95 14.60 3.04 5.55
N LYS A 96 13.40 3.17 5.00
CA LYS A 96 13.11 3.32 3.58
C LYS A 96 11.66 3.77 3.46
N VAL A 97 11.38 4.79 2.64
CA VAL A 97 9.99 5.15 2.37
C VAL A 97 9.31 4.00 1.62
N PRO A 98 8.18 3.49 2.14
CA PRO A 98 7.46 2.42 1.47
C PRO A 98 7.02 2.82 0.07
N GLN A 99 6.91 1.83 -0.81
CA GLN A 99 6.42 2.00 -2.17
C GLN A 99 5.20 1.10 -2.37
N ASP A 100 4.22 1.56 -3.14
CA ASP A 100 3.01 0.78 -3.40
C ASP A 100 3.36 -0.62 -3.95
N PRO A 101 2.76 -1.69 -3.41
CA PRO A 101 3.07 -3.06 -3.81
C PRO A 101 2.68 -3.38 -5.25
N SER A 102 1.84 -2.58 -5.91
CA SER A 102 1.44 -2.77 -7.31
C SER A 102 2.38 -2.09 -8.31
N GLY A 103 3.48 -1.51 -7.85
CA GLY A 103 4.42 -0.75 -8.66
C GLY A 103 4.26 0.74 -8.44
N GLY A 104 5.38 1.47 -8.40
CA GLY A 104 5.37 2.91 -8.18
C GLY A 104 4.79 3.65 -9.37
N GLY A 105 4.08 4.75 -9.12
CA GLY A 105 3.39 5.48 -10.17
C GLY A 105 3.05 6.91 -9.76
N SER A 106 1.98 7.46 -10.33
CA SER A 106 1.54 8.82 -10.05
C SER A 106 0.44 8.86 -9.00
N CYS A 107 0.52 9.86 -8.13
CA CYS A 107 -0.50 10.16 -7.15
C CYS A 107 -1.85 10.57 -7.74
N THR A 108 -1.82 11.30 -8.85
CA THR A 108 -3.03 11.74 -9.55
C THR A 108 -3.75 10.58 -10.21
N LEU A 109 -3.02 9.51 -10.54
CA LEU A 109 -3.54 8.28 -11.15
C LEU A 109 -3.87 7.19 -10.11
N GLY A 110 -3.68 7.46 -8.82
CA GLY A 110 -3.94 6.49 -7.75
C GLY A 110 -3.05 5.27 -7.77
N LEU A 111 -1.84 5.40 -8.34
CA LEU A 111 -0.87 4.31 -8.49
C LEU A 111 0.28 4.41 -7.45
N ALA A 112 0.13 5.25 -6.44
CA ALA A 112 1.18 5.49 -5.46
C ALA A 112 0.64 6.01 -4.12
N TYR A 113 1.53 6.08 -3.12
CA TYR A 113 1.28 6.77 -1.86
C TYR A 113 1.41 8.27 -2.03
N CYS A 114 0.41 8.98 -1.54
CA CYS A 114 0.30 10.41 -1.74
C CYS A 114 0.28 11.13 -0.42
N TYR A 115 0.95 12.26 -0.40
CA TYR A 115 1.12 13.10 0.76
C TYR A 115 0.64 14.51 0.42
N ASP A 116 -0.14 15.10 1.31
CA ASP A 116 -0.56 16.49 1.20
C ASP A 116 -0.42 17.19 2.53
N SER A 117 0.40 18.23 2.58
CA SER A 117 0.54 19.09 3.74
C SER A 117 -0.54 20.17 3.73
N LEU A 118 -1.14 20.46 4.88
CA LEU A 118 -2.22 21.42 5.01
C LEU A 118 -1.84 22.52 5.99
N VAL A 119 -2.25 23.75 5.71
CA VAL A 119 -2.04 24.89 6.63
C VAL A 119 -2.86 24.71 7.92
N THR A 120 -4.01 24.04 7.83
CA THR A 120 -4.86 23.65 8.96
C THR A 120 -5.59 22.36 8.63
N ARG A 121 -6.17 21.67 9.63
CA ARG A 121 -6.95 20.45 9.39
C ARG A 121 -8.16 20.75 8.50
N GLY A 122 -8.21 20.14 7.31
CA GLY A 122 -9.24 20.41 6.30
C GLY A 122 -9.10 21.78 5.60
N GLY A 123 -7.97 22.47 5.81
CA GLY A 123 -7.66 23.74 5.17
C GLY A 123 -7.02 23.60 3.79
N ALA A 124 -6.44 24.68 3.29
CA ALA A 124 -5.73 24.68 2.01
C ALA A 124 -4.42 23.88 2.08
N THR A 125 -4.03 23.33 0.93
CA THR A 125 -2.72 22.71 0.74
C THR A 125 -1.63 23.74 0.94
N CYS A 126 -0.64 23.40 1.74
CA CYS A 126 0.51 24.23 2.03
C CYS A 126 1.55 24.07 0.91
N THR A 127 2.00 25.19 0.35
CA THR A 127 2.92 25.26 -0.81
C THR A 127 4.33 25.73 -0.45
N THR A 128 4.59 26.00 0.83
CA THR A 128 5.92 26.35 1.35
C THR A 128 6.77 25.10 1.56
N SER A 129 8.07 25.24 1.84
CA SER A 129 8.95 24.08 2.10
C SER A 129 8.60 23.33 3.39
N TYR A 130 8.03 24.04 4.37
CA TYR A 130 7.61 23.50 5.66
C TYR A 130 6.25 24.09 6.04
N CYS A 131 5.44 23.28 6.70
CA CYS A 131 4.05 23.57 7.01
C CYS A 131 3.79 23.38 8.50
N ALA A 132 3.14 24.37 9.10
CA ALA A 132 2.57 24.31 10.44
C ALA A 132 1.08 23.97 10.26
N GLY A 133 0.62 22.84 10.77
CA GLY A 133 -0.76 22.41 10.55
C GLY A 133 -0.85 20.90 10.45
N ALA A 134 -1.67 20.41 9.53
CA ALA A 134 -2.02 19.00 9.39
C ALA A 134 -1.38 18.38 8.14
N TYR A 135 -1.50 17.06 7.99
CA TYR A 135 -1.23 16.40 6.71
C TYR A 135 -2.22 15.29 6.43
N ASN A 136 -2.31 14.92 5.15
CA ASN A 136 -3.04 13.77 4.65
C ASN A 136 -2.07 12.80 3.98
N LEU A 137 -2.05 11.57 4.45
CA LEU A 137 -1.45 10.44 3.76
C LEU A 137 -2.55 9.63 3.09
N THR A 138 -2.41 9.31 1.81
CA THR A 138 -3.44 8.61 1.05
C THR A 138 -2.88 7.48 0.19
N ALA A 139 -3.66 6.41 0.08
CA ALA A 139 -3.38 5.27 -0.79
C ALA A 139 -4.69 4.74 -1.39
N CYS A 140 -4.66 4.29 -2.64
CA CYS A 140 -5.80 3.60 -3.24
C CYS A 140 -5.85 2.15 -2.78
N LEU A 141 -7.02 1.69 -2.33
CA LEU A 141 -7.24 0.28 -2.01
C LEU A 141 -7.69 -0.46 -3.26
N GLU A 142 -7.32 -1.71 -3.45
CA GLU A 142 -7.78 -2.50 -4.59
C GLU A 142 -9.16 -3.10 -4.33
N ASN A 143 -9.42 -3.52 -3.10
CA ASN A 143 -10.68 -4.12 -2.73
C ASN A 143 -11.73 -3.05 -2.40
N SER A 144 -12.74 -2.93 -3.28
CA SER A 144 -13.84 -1.98 -3.09
C SER A 144 -14.80 -2.34 -1.95
N THR A 145 -14.74 -3.57 -1.46
CA THR A 145 -15.65 -4.12 -0.44
C THR A 145 -15.04 -4.17 0.97
N GLU A 146 -13.76 -3.82 1.12
CA GLU A 146 -13.10 -3.91 2.42
C GLU A 146 -13.60 -2.82 3.37
N PRO A 147 -14.04 -3.16 4.61
CA PRO A 147 -14.39 -2.16 5.61
C PRO A 147 -13.15 -1.37 6.00
N VAL A 148 -13.30 -0.06 6.06
CA VAL A 148 -12.19 0.84 6.38
C VAL A 148 -12.20 1.07 7.87
N GLY A 149 -11.27 0.43 8.58
CA GLY A 149 -11.03 0.71 9.99
C GLY A 149 -10.24 2.02 10.16
N GLY A 150 -10.65 2.87 11.11
CA GLY A 150 -9.95 4.10 11.52
C GLY A 150 -10.69 5.41 11.17
N ASN A 151 -10.04 6.56 11.45
CA ASN A 151 -10.46 7.91 11.02
C ASN A 151 -10.23 8.08 9.50
N VAL A 152 -10.87 7.22 8.72
CA VAL A 152 -10.61 7.06 7.30
C VAL A 152 -11.84 7.49 6.53
N THR A 153 -11.70 8.56 5.76
CA THR A 153 -12.75 9.02 4.86
C THR A 153 -12.66 8.28 3.53
N LEU A 154 -13.68 7.49 3.24
CA LEU A 154 -13.95 6.97 1.91
C LEU A 154 -14.46 8.10 1.02
N VAL A 155 -13.54 8.82 0.40
CA VAL A 155 -13.91 9.70 -0.70
C VAL A 155 -13.91 8.85 -1.96
N ALA A 156 -15.05 8.79 -2.66
CA ALA A 156 -15.11 8.27 -4.02
C ALA A 156 -14.17 9.13 -4.87
N SER A 157 -12.97 8.63 -5.12
CA SER A 157 -11.94 9.35 -5.83
C SER A 157 -11.89 8.83 -7.26
N THR A 158 -12.07 9.71 -8.25
CA THR A 158 -11.78 9.42 -9.66
C THR A 158 -10.30 9.05 -9.89
N ARG A 159 -9.44 9.23 -8.88
CA ARG A 159 -8.03 8.87 -8.93
C ARG A 159 -7.79 7.38 -8.71
N CYS A 160 -8.68 6.67 -8.01
CA CYS A 160 -8.51 5.24 -7.73
C CYS A 160 -9.36 4.40 -8.68
N ALA A 161 -8.77 3.38 -9.30
CA ALA A 161 -9.51 2.44 -10.16
C ALA A 161 -10.66 1.73 -9.42
N SER A 162 -10.47 1.43 -8.13
CA SER A 162 -11.49 0.86 -7.24
C SER A 162 -12.47 1.88 -6.69
N THR A 163 -12.26 3.18 -6.95
CA THR A 163 -12.90 4.35 -6.32
C THR A 163 -12.73 4.44 -4.80
N LYS A 164 -11.93 3.58 -4.18
CA LYS A 164 -11.69 3.57 -2.73
C LYS A 164 -10.32 4.14 -2.39
N LEU A 165 -10.34 5.17 -1.55
CA LEU A 165 -9.16 5.82 -1.00
C LEU A 165 -9.09 5.57 0.50
N TYR A 166 -7.92 5.17 0.99
CA TYR A 166 -7.58 5.12 2.40
C TYR A 166 -6.78 6.37 2.74
N THR A 167 -7.30 7.20 3.63
CA THR A 167 -6.70 8.46 4.07
C THR A 167 -6.40 8.42 5.56
N VAL A 168 -5.18 8.79 5.94
CA VAL A 168 -4.76 9.05 7.31
C VAL A 168 -4.53 10.55 7.45
N THR A 169 -5.26 11.19 8.36
CA THR A 169 -5.17 12.63 8.62
C THR A 169 -4.77 12.87 10.06
N GLU A 170 -3.65 13.55 10.28
CA GLU A 170 -3.18 13.96 11.60
C GLU A 170 -3.08 15.49 11.70
N PRO A 171 -3.28 16.05 12.90
CA PRO A 171 -3.23 17.49 13.15
C PRO A 171 -1.81 18.09 13.30
#